data_AF-A0A673AX18-F1
#
_entry.id   AF-A0A673AX18-F1
#
_cell.length_a   1.000
_cell.length_b   1.000
_cell.length_c   1.000
_cell.angle_alpha   90.00
_cell.angle_beta   90.00
_cell.angle_gamma   90.00
#
_symmetry.space_group_name_H-M   'P 1'
#
loop_
_entity.id
_entity.type
_entity.pdbx_description
1 polymer ?
#
loop_
_entity_poly.entity_id
_entity_poly.type
_entity_poly.pdbx_seq_one_letter_code
_entity_poly.pdbx_strand_id
1 'polypeptide(L)' 'MWSRSPPVLPNQRGRVAIVTGGTRGMGLETAKQLVRLGMHVIIGRTPTNHKAAL' A
#
# COMPACT_ATOMS: atom_id res chain seq x y z
N MET A 1 28.29 9.35 7.17
CA MET A 1 27.86 9.03 5.80
C MET A 1 26.80 7.94 5.85
N TRP A 2 25.52 8.26 5.64
CA TRP A 2 24.45 7.26 5.60
C TRP A 2 24.15 6.88 4.14
N SER A 3 24.89 5.92 3.62
CA SER A 3 24.45 5.15 2.46
C SER A 3 23.81 3.88 2.97
N ARG A 4 22.48 3.81 2.95
CA ARG A 4 21.75 2.57 3.11
C ARG A 4 20.66 2.53 2.05
N SER A 5 20.93 1.82 0.97
CA SER A 5 19.86 1.35 0.09
C SER A 5 18.83 0.61 0.94
N PRO A 6 17.52 0.83 0.72
CA PRO A 6 16.50 0.12 1.48
C PRO A 6 16.66 -1.39 1.29
N PRO A 7 16.38 -2.20 2.33
CA PRO A 7 16.51 -3.64 2.24
C PRO A 7 15.57 -4.20 1.18
N VAL A 8 16.07 -5.14 0.37
CA VAL A 8 15.22 -5.91 -0.55
C VAL A 8 14.38 -6.86 0.29
N LEU A 9 13.06 -6.76 0.16
CA LEU A 9 12.13 -7.66 0.84
C LEU A 9 12.04 -9.00 0.10
N PRO A 10 11.97 -10.14 0.82
CA PRO A 10 11.77 -11.44 0.19
C PRO A 10 10.36 -11.55 -0.39
N ASN A 11 10.19 -12.48 -1.34
CA ASN A 11 8.88 -12.81 -1.90
C ASN A 11 7.88 -13.19 -0.79
N GLN A 12 6.63 -12.75 -0.93
CA GLN A 12 5.54 -12.87 0.03
C GLN A 12 4.34 -13.67 -0.53
N ARG A 13 4.56 -14.50 -1.54
CA ARG A 13 3.51 -15.32 -2.19
C ARG A 13 2.71 -16.13 -1.16
N GLY A 14 1.40 -16.16 -1.36
CA GLY A 14 0.47 -16.87 -0.47
C GLY A 14 0.00 -16.06 0.74
N ARG A 15 0.50 -14.84 0.94
CA ARG A 15 0.05 -13.93 2.00
C ARG A 15 -0.96 -12.90 1.50
N VAL A 16 -1.83 -12.46 2.39
CA VAL A 16 -2.81 -11.39 2.14
C VAL A 16 -2.37 -10.12 2.87
N ALA A 17 -2.47 -8.97 2.21
CA ALA A 17 -2.29 -7.66 2.82
C ALA A 17 -3.56 -6.81 2.67
N ILE A 18 -3.94 -6.08 3.74
CA ILE A 18 -4.98 -5.07 3.70
C ILE A 18 -4.30 -3.70 3.77
N VAL A 19 -4.53 -2.85 2.78
CA VAL A 19 -3.97 -1.49 2.73
C VAL A 19 -5.10 -0.48 2.86
N THR A 20 -5.18 0.18 4.02
CA THR A 20 -6.12 1.29 4.24
C THR A 20 -5.59 2.58 3.61
N GLY A 21 -6.47 3.42 3.05
CA GLY A 21 -6.07 4.58 2.26
C GLY A 21 -5.33 4.23 0.96
N GLY A 22 -5.45 2.99 0.48
CA GLY A 22 -4.64 2.45 -0.62
C GLY A 22 -5.00 2.94 -2.03
N THR A 23 -5.90 3.93 -2.15
CA THR A 23 -6.37 4.43 -3.44
C THR A 23 -5.47 5.51 -4.05
N ARG A 24 -4.60 6.15 -3.27
CA ARG A 24 -3.68 7.21 -3.71
C ARG A 24 -2.47 7.37 -2.79
N GLY A 25 -1.52 8.20 -3.21
CA GLY A 25 -0.35 8.57 -2.39
C GLY A 25 0.47 7.36 -1.94
N MET A 26 1.00 7.43 -0.71
CA MET A 26 1.84 6.36 -0.14
C MET A 26 1.10 5.03 -0.01
N GLY A 27 -0.21 5.03 0.25
CA GLY A 27 -0.99 3.80 0.34
C GLY A 27 -1.03 3.04 -0.99
N LEU A 28 -1.20 3.76 -2.11
CA LEU A 28 -1.21 3.14 -3.44
C LEU A 28 0.16 2.56 -3.81
N GLU A 29 1.24 3.29 -3.56
CA GLU A 29 2.59 2.79 -3.84
C GLU A 29 2.94 1.59 -2.96
N THR A 30 2.51 1.61 -1.68
CA THR A 30 2.63 0.46 -0.78
C THR A 30 1.90 -0.76 -1.34
N ALA A 31 0.65 -0.60 -1.78
CA ALA A 31 -0.12 -1.69 -2.38
C ALA A 31 0.57 -2.28 -3.61
N LYS A 32 1.09 -1.43 -4.51
CA LYS A 32 1.84 -1.87 -5.70
C LYS A 32 3.08 -2.70 -5.34
N GLN A 33 3.85 -2.27 -4.35
CA GLN A 33 5.03 -3.02 -3.91
C GLN A 33 4.65 -4.37 -3.29
N LEU A 34 3.58 -4.44 -2.49
CA LEU A 34 3.09 -5.69 -1.91
C LEU A 34 2.61 -6.67 -2.99
N VAL A 35 1.96 -6.19 -4.05
CA VAL A 35 1.61 -7.02 -5.23
C VAL A 35 2.86 -7.52 -5.94
N ARG A 36 3.90 -6.68 -6.12
CA ARG A 36 5.19 -7.10 -6.72
C ARG A 36 5.90 -8.17 -5.89
N LEU A 37 5.71 -8.17 -4.57
CA LEU A 37 6.19 -9.22 -3.68
C LEU A 37 5.34 -10.51 -3.78
N GLY A 38 4.23 -10.51 -4.53
CA GLY A 38 3.40 -11.69 -4.77
C GLY A 38 2.23 -11.86 -3.81
N MET A 39 1.88 -10.84 -3.02
CA MET A 39 0.74 -10.90 -2.10
C MET A 39 -0.58 -10.68 -2.84
N HIS A 40 -1.65 -11.23 -2.28
CA HIS A 40 -3.01 -10.79 -2.60
C HIS A 40 -3.31 -9.52 -1.78
N VAL A 41 -3.62 -8.42 -2.44
CA VAL A 41 -3.79 -7.11 -1.79
C VAL A 41 -5.23 -6.65 -1.86
N ILE A 42 -5.82 -6.39 -0.69
CA ILE A 42 -7.14 -5.79 -0.54
C ILE A 42 -6.96 -4.30 -0.24
N ILE A 43 -7.54 -3.44 -1.06
CA ILE A 43 -7.45 -1.98 -0.91
C ILE A 43 -8.67 -1.45 -0.18
N GLY A 44 -8.45 -0.87 0.99
CA GLY A 44 -9.45 -0.12 1.74
C GLY A 44 -9.42 1.37 1.36
N ARG A 45 -10.56 1.93 0.96
CA ARG A 45 -10.73 3.39 0.82
C ARG A 45 -11.27 3.99 2.10
N THR A 46 -10.77 5.17 2.46
CA THR A 46 -11.51 6.03 3.40
C THR A 46 -12.67 6.65 2.63
N PRO A 47 -13.91 6.63 3.15
CA PRO A 47 -14.99 7.40 2.54
C PRO A 47 -14.58 8.87 2.50
N THR A 48 -14.83 9.53 1.37
CA THR A 48 -14.72 10.98 1.32
C THR A 48 -15.80 11.52 2.26
N ASN A 49 -15.42 12.32 3.25
CA ASN A 49 -16.41 13.06 4.02
C ASN A 49 -17.15 13.96 3.04
N HIS A 50 -18.39 13.61 2.72
CA HIS A 50 -19.33 14.54 2.11
C HIS A 50 -19.78 15.56 3.18
N LYS A 51 -18.83 16.31 3.75
CA LYS A 51 -19.14 17.70 4.06
C LYS A 51 -19.11 18.38 2.70
N ALA A 52 -20.25 18.26 2.01
CA ALA A 52 -20.56 19.11 0.88
C ALA A 52 -20.17 20.52 1.30
N ALA A 53 -19.42 21.21 0.44
CA ALA A 53 -19.27 22.64 0.55
C ALA A 53 -20.68 23.23 0.72
N LEU A 54 -20.97 23.69 1.93
CA LEU A 54 -22.02 24.65 2.21
C LEU A 54 -21.41 26.03 2.01
#